data_AF-A0A7K0ZPP0-F1
#
_entry.id   AF-A0A7K0ZPP0-F1
#
_cell.length_a   1.000
_cell.length_b   1.000
_cell.length_c   1.000
_cell.angle_alpha   90.00
_cell.angle_beta   90.00
_cell.angle_gamma   90.00
#
_symmetry.space_group_name_H-M   'P 1'
#
loop_
_entity.id
_entity.type
_entity.pdbx_description
1 polymer ?
#
loop_
_entity_poly.entity_id
_entity_poly.type
_entity_poly.pdbx_seq_one_letter_code
_entity_poly.pdbx_strand_id
1 'polypeptide(L)'
;ILLEGAQATFLDIDHGTYPYVTSSNPIAGGAAVGSGLGPRHIDRIVGITKAYTTRVGMGPFPSELTDALGEALVDIGREYGTVTGRRRRTGWLDTVMLRHATRVNSLTEIALTKLDVLDTFEEVKVCTGYSINGTVMRNYPDRPDMLALAVPVYETLPGWKSSTEGITKFADLPQSAQQIVKIVERETGIPVSMVGTGPSRDAMVVR
;
A
#
# COMPACT_ATOMS: atom_id res chain seq x y z
N ILE A 1 -11.30 -20.42 9.66
CA ILE A 1 -11.44 -20.29 8.20
C ILE A 1 -10.57 -19.12 7.77
N LEU A 2 -9.76 -19.26 6.73
CA LEU A 2 -9.04 -18.15 6.11
C LEU A 2 -9.68 -17.88 4.75
N LEU A 3 -10.07 -16.63 4.50
CA LEU A 3 -10.60 -16.19 3.21
C LEU A 3 -9.48 -15.40 2.51
N GLU A 4 -9.02 -15.90 1.38
CA GLU A 4 -7.98 -15.24 0.58
C GLU A 4 -8.63 -14.30 -0.43
N GLY A 5 -8.34 -13.01 -0.32
CA GLY A 5 -8.88 -11.99 -1.20
C GLY A 5 -8.15 -11.90 -2.54
N ALA A 6 -8.90 -11.61 -3.60
CA ALA A 6 -8.39 -11.15 -4.88
C ALA A 6 -9.38 -10.15 -5.48
N GLN A 7 -8.98 -9.07 -6.15
CA GLN A 7 -7.67 -8.43 -6.21
C GLN A 7 -7.40 -7.53 -4.99
N ALA A 8 -7.43 -6.20 -5.13
CA ALA A 8 -7.18 -5.24 -4.04
C ALA A 8 -8.22 -4.12 -4.04
N THR A 9 -8.38 -3.38 -2.92
CA THR A 9 -9.39 -2.32 -2.73
C THR A 9 -9.48 -1.34 -3.90
N PHE A 10 -8.35 -0.90 -4.46
CA PHE A 10 -8.35 0.11 -5.54
C PHE A 10 -8.69 -0.43 -6.92
N LEU A 11 -8.92 -1.75 -7.01
CA LEU A 11 -9.49 -2.43 -8.16
C LEU A 11 -10.94 -2.84 -7.90
N ASP A 12 -11.53 -2.53 -6.75
CA ASP A 12 -12.94 -2.81 -6.47
C ASP A 12 -13.88 -2.07 -7.42
N ILE A 13 -14.96 -2.71 -7.85
CA ILE A 13 -15.91 -2.14 -8.82
C ILE A 13 -16.61 -0.88 -8.28
N ASP A 14 -16.88 -0.83 -6.97
CA ASP A 14 -17.60 0.27 -6.31
C ASP A 14 -16.65 1.25 -5.63
N HIS A 15 -15.56 0.75 -5.06
CA HIS A 15 -14.66 1.52 -4.18
C HIS A 15 -13.27 1.77 -4.75
N GLY A 16 -12.99 1.25 -5.94
CA GLY A 16 -11.72 1.41 -6.63
C GLY A 16 -11.66 2.61 -7.56
N THR A 17 -10.61 2.67 -8.37
CA THR A 17 -10.40 3.76 -9.34
C THR A 17 -11.21 3.58 -10.63
N TYR A 18 -12.53 3.55 -10.55
CA TYR A 18 -13.42 3.35 -11.70
C TYR A 18 -13.08 4.31 -12.87
N PRO A 19 -13.14 3.89 -14.15
CA PRO A 19 -13.47 2.56 -14.67
C PRO A 19 -12.28 1.59 -14.70
N TYR A 20 -11.14 1.95 -14.12
CA TYR A 20 -9.90 1.17 -14.15
C TYR A 20 -9.86 0.11 -13.03
N VAL A 21 -10.90 -0.71 -12.97
CA VAL A 21 -11.20 -1.64 -11.87
C VAL A 21 -11.51 -3.03 -12.41
N THR A 22 -11.58 -4.01 -11.52
CA THR A 22 -12.18 -5.32 -11.81
C THR A 22 -13.71 -5.22 -11.73
N SER A 23 -14.40 -6.27 -12.20
CA SER A 23 -15.87 -6.36 -12.15
C SER A 23 -16.37 -7.14 -10.93
N SER A 24 -15.64 -7.07 -9.81
CA SER A 24 -15.98 -7.77 -8.56
C SER A 24 -15.62 -6.89 -7.36
N ASN A 25 -15.84 -7.41 -6.15
CA ASN A 25 -15.57 -6.71 -4.90
C ASN A 25 -14.42 -7.34 -4.10
N PRO A 26 -13.15 -6.95 -4.30
CA PRO A 26 -12.00 -7.42 -3.52
C PRO A 26 -11.97 -6.95 -2.07
N ILE A 27 -12.90 -6.09 -1.66
CA ILE A 27 -12.99 -5.64 -0.27
C ILE A 27 -13.52 -6.76 0.65
N ALA A 28 -13.33 -6.60 1.96
CA ALA A 28 -13.77 -7.57 2.97
C ALA A 28 -15.27 -7.88 2.91
N GLY A 29 -16.11 -6.91 2.49
CA GLY A 29 -17.53 -7.15 2.24
C GLY A 29 -17.79 -8.21 1.16
N GLY A 30 -16.92 -8.28 0.15
CA GLY A 30 -16.92 -9.33 -0.89
C GLY A 30 -16.75 -10.74 -0.32
N ALA A 31 -16.02 -10.87 0.80
CA ALA A 31 -15.82 -12.15 1.46
C ALA A 31 -17.12 -12.69 2.07
N ALA A 32 -17.98 -11.81 2.62
CA ALA A 32 -19.28 -12.20 3.17
C ALA A 32 -20.21 -12.72 2.05
N VAL A 33 -20.42 -11.90 1.01
CA VAL A 33 -21.32 -12.27 -0.11
C VAL A 33 -20.79 -13.45 -0.92
N GLY A 34 -19.47 -13.57 -1.08
CA GLY A 34 -18.84 -14.62 -1.88
C GLY A 34 -18.76 -15.99 -1.18
N SER A 35 -18.75 -16.02 0.16
CA SER A 35 -18.68 -17.28 0.94
C SER A 35 -20.02 -17.70 1.56
N GLY A 36 -21.00 -16.80 1.60
CA GLY A 36 -22.26 -17.02 2.33
C GLY A 36 -22.14 -16.85 3.85
N LEU A 37 -20.99 -16.41 4.36
CA LEU A 37 -20.82 -16.07 5.77
C LEU A 37 -21.45 -14.70 6.06
N GLY A 38 -22.22 -14.61 7.13
CA GLY A 38 -22.74 -13.33 7.60
C GLY A 38 -21.59 -12.38 8.01
N PRO A 39 -21.73 -11.05 7.80
CA PRO A 39 -20.66 -10.09 8.07
C PRO A 39 -20.21 -10.07 9.53
N ARG A 40 -21.08 -10.48 10.46
CA ARG A 40 -20.76 -10.62 11.90
C ARG A 40 -19.85 -11.81 12.25
N HIS A 41 -19.50 -12.65 11.28
CA HIS A 41 -18.59 -13.79 11.47
C HIS A 41 -17.17 -13.50 10.96
N ILE A 42 -16.90 -12.26 10.54
CA ILE A 42 -15.58 -11.81 10.08
C ILE A 42 -14.94 -11.01 11.21
N ASP A 43 -14.10 -11.66 12.00
CA ASP A 43 -13.53 -11.08 13.22
C ASP A 43 -12.19 -10.36 13.01
N ARG A 44 -11.45 -10.73 11.96
CA ARG A 44 -10.09 -10.24 11.67
C ARG A 44 -9.91 -9.98 10.19
N ILE A 45 -9.48 -8.77 9.84
CA ILE A 45 -9.33 -8.30 8.47
C ILE A 45 -7.96 -7.65 8.32
N VAL A 46 -7.03 -8.39 7.70
CA VAL A 46 -5.65 -7.95 7.51
C VAL A 46 -5.50 -7.24 6.18
N GLY A 47 -5.14 -5.94 6.21
CA GLY A 47 -4.80 -5.19 5.01
C GLY A 47 -3.36 -5.44 4.60
N ILE A 48 -3.14 -6.00 3.41
CA ILE A 48 -1.80 -6.22 2.88
C ILE A 48 -1.42 -5.03 2.00
N THR A 49 -0.34 -4.33 2.34
CA THR A 49 0.22 -3.25 1.53
C THR A 49 1.71 -3.45 1.33
N LYS A 50 2.25 -2.98 0.21
CA LYS A 50 3.69 -2.83 0.02
C LYS A 50 4.17 -1.54 0.71
N ALA A 51 5.47 -1.44 0.99
CA ALA A 51 6.12 -0.23 1.48
C ALA A 51 6.22 0.90 0.43
N TYR A 52 5.71 0.66 -0.77
CA TYR A 52 5.59 1.58 -1.90
C TYR A 52 4.36 1.17 -2.72
N THR A 53 3.89 2.02 -3.63
CA THR A 53 2.65 1.76 -4.37
C THR A 53 2.96 1.23 -5.77
N THR A 54 2.15 0.30 -6.28
CA THR A 54 2.30 -0.24 -7.63
C THR A 54 0.96 -0.36 -8.34
N ARG A 55 0.94 -0.13 -9.66
CA ARG A 55 -0.26 -0.25 -10.50
C ARG A 55 0.06 -0.95 -11.82
N VAL A 56 -0.84 -1.81 -12.28
CA VAL A 56 -0.87 -2.31 -13.67
C VAL A 56 -1.97 -1.57 -14.41
N GLY A 57 -1.68 -1.12 -15.64
CA GLY A 57 -2.67 -0.51 -16.51
C GLY A 57 -2.85 1.00 -16.31
N MET A 58 -3.89 1.52 -16.96
CA MET A 58 -4.22 2.95 -17.00
C MET A 58 -4.89 3.41 -15.70
N GLY A 59 -5.07 4.72 -15.58
CA GLY A 59 -5.80 5.40 -14.51
C GLY A 59 -4.91 6.25 -13.60
N PRO A 60 -5.51 7.14 -12.79
CA PRO A 60 -4.75 8.05 -11.94
C PRO A 60 -3.89 7.31 -10.93
N PHE A 61 -2.71 7.85 -10.66
CA PHE A 61 -1.79 7.34 -9.67
C PHE A 61 -1.02 8.52 -9.05
N PRO A 62 -1.59 9.15 -8.00
CA PRO A 62 -1.07 10.42 -7.48
C PRO A 62 0.40 10.37 -7.04
N SER A 63 0.83 9.27 -6.41
CA SER A 63 2.21 9.10 -5.94
C SER A 63 3.15 8.44 -6.95
N GLU A 64 2.75 8.33 -8.23
CA GLU A 64 3.57 7.71 -9.28
C GLU A 64 4.91 8.44 -9.46
N LEU A 65 5.97 7.65 -9.67
CA LEU A 65 7.29 8.12 -10.03
C LEU A 65 7.56 7.78 -11.49
N THR A 66 7.81 8.81 -12.29
CA THR A 66 8.15 8.71 -13.72
C THR A 66 9.63 9.00 -13.99
N ASP A 67 10.46 8.96 -12.94
CA ASP A 67 11.89 9.25 -12.97
C ASP A 67 12.72 8.00 -12.63
N ALA A 68 14.04 8.18 -12.45
CA ALA A 68 14.95 7.10 -12.12
C ALA A 68 14.63 6.38 -10.79
N LEU A 69 13.94 7.04 -9.84
CA LEU A 69 13.51 6.41 -8.59
C LEU A 69 12.37 5.43 -8.84
N GLY A 70 11.44 5.79 -9.74
CA GLY A 70 10.39 4.88 -10.21
C GLY A 70 10.97 3.64 -10.90
N GLU A 71 11.98 3.82 -11.76
CA GLU A 71 12.72 2.71 -12.38
C GLU A 71 13.41 1.81 -11.33
N ALA A 72 14.10 2.40 -10.36
CA ALA A 72 14.75 1.64 -9.29
C ALA A 72 13.76 0.79 -8.47
N LEU A 73 12.57 1.32 -8.16
CA LEU A 73 11.51 0.55 -7.49
C LEU A 73 11.05 -0.64 -8.33
N VAL A 74 10.99 -0.50 -9.66
CA VAL A 74 10.62 -1.60 -10.55
C VAL A 74 11.68 -2.70 -10.52
N ASP A 75 12.95 -2.32 -10.69
CA ASP A 75 14.06 -3.26 -10.82
C ASP A 75 14.30 -4.02 -9.51
N ILE A 76 14.44 -3.31 -8.39
CA ILE A 76 14.70 -3.90 -7.07
C ILE A 76 13.49 -4.73 -6.62
N GLY A 77 12.28 -4.17 -6.76
CA GLY A 77 11.04 -4.82 -6.35
C GLY A 77 10.56 -5.94 -7.27
N ARG A 78 11.24 -6.16 -8.42
CA ARG A 78 10.84 -7.09 -9.48
C ARG A 78 9.39 -6.89 -9.92
N GLU A 79 9.01 -5.64 -10.17
CA GLU A 79 7.62 -5.26 -10.41
C GLU A 79 7.19 -5.47 -11.87
N TYR A 80 7.19 -6.74 -12.26
CA TYR A 80 6.75 -7.22 -13.57
C TYR A 80 5.61 -8.24 -13.42
N GLY A 81 4.68 -8.24 -14.38
CA GLY A 81 3.66 -9.27 -14.47
C GLY A 81 4.29 -10.64 -14.70
N THR A 82 3.94 -11.64 -13.87
CA THR A 82 4.53 -12.98 -13.93
C THR A 82 4.19 -13.75 -15.22
N VAL A 83 3.03 -13.45 -15.82
CA VAL A 83 2.59 -14.09 -17.08
C VAL A 83 2.97 -13.25 -18.30
N THR A 84 2.62 -11.96 -18.27
CA THR A 84 2.75 -11.07 -19.45
C THR A 84 4.11 -10.38 -19.55
N GLY A 85 4.92 -10.41 -18.49
CA GLY A 85 6.13 -9.59 -18.38
C GLY A 85 5.85 -8.08 -18.31
N ARG A 86 4.57 -7.67 -18.24
CA ARG A 86 4.21 -6.25 -18.31
C ARG A 86 4.76 -5.51 -17.10
N ARG A 87 5.56 -4.48 -17.37
CA ARG A 87 6.10 -3.56 -16.37
C ARG A 87 4.97 -2.87 -15.59
N ARG A 88 5.09 -2.82 -14.27
CA ARG A 88 4.17 -2.06 -13.40
C ARG A 88 4.63 -0.61 -13.29
N ARG A 89 3.67 0.28 -13.08
CA ARG A 89 3.91 1.64 -12.62
C ARG A 89 4.21 1.58 -11.13
N THR A 90 5.17 2.37 -10.65
CA THR A 90 5.62 2.40 -9.24
C THR A 90 5.55 3.82 -8.71
N GLY A 91 5.42 3.94 -7.40
CA GLY A 91 5.27 5.22 -6.73
C GLY A 91 5.49 5.09 -5.24
N TRP A 92 5.55 6.22 -4.54
CA TRP A 92 5.72 6.24 -3.09
C TRP A 92 4.52 5.63 -2.36
N LEU A 93 4.74 5.20 -1.11
CA LEU A 93 3.67 4.74 -0.23
C LEU A 93 2.61 5.82 -0.08
N ASP A 94 1.34 5.44 -0.21
CA ASP A 94 0.23 6.38 -0.16
C ASP A 94 -0.71 6.07 1.00
N THR A 95 -0.62 6.88 2.07
CA THR A 95 -1.48 6.68 3.24
C THR A 95 -2.88 7.29 3.08
N VAL A 96 -3.11 8.16 2.08
CA VAL A 96 -4.47 8.58 1.71
C VAL A 96 -5.24 7.38 1.19
N MET A 97 -4.58 6.57 0.35
CA MET A 97 -5.09 5.28 -0.10
C MET A 97 -5.29 4.31 1.08
N LEU A 98 -4.32 4.18 1.99
CA LEU A 98 -4.47 3.27 3.13
C LEU A 98 -5.60 3.66 4.09
N ARG A 99 -5.84 4.96 4.33
CA ARG A 99 -6.98 5.43 5.12
C ARG A 99 -8.31 5.01 4.49
N HIS A 100 -8.45 5.19 3.18
CA HIS A 100 -9.64 4.77 2.46
C HIS A 100 -9.84 3.27 2.53
N ALA A 101 -8.78 2.49 2.29
CA ALA A 101 -8.84 1.04 2.40
C ALA A 101 -9.19 0.57 3.82
N THR A 102 -8.65 1.22 4.85
CA THR A 102 -8.95 0.95 6.26
C THR A 102 -10.44 1.15 6.54
N ARG A 103 -10.99 2.30 6.14
CA ARG A 103 -12.41 2.63 6.32
C ARG A 103 -13.33 1.67 5.59
N VAL A 104 -13.07 1.39 4.30
CA VAL A 104 -13.95 0.56 3.45
C VAL A 104 -13.97 -0.89 3.92
N ASN A 105 -12.83 -1.41 4.39
CA ASN A 105 -12.71 -2.82 4.77
C ASN A 105 -12.92 -3.07 6.27
N SER A 106 -13.00 -2.02 7.11
CA SER A 106 -12.90 -2.17 8.58
C SER A 106 -11.66 -2.98 8.98
N LEU A 107 -10.51 -2.64 8.39
CA LEU A 107 -9.24 -3.35 8.64
C LEU A 107 -8.94 -3.37 10.14
N THR A 108 -8.54 -4.54 10.65
CA THR A 108 -8.14 -4.70 12.06
C THR A 108 -6.65 -4.44 12.24
N GLU A 109 -5.85 -4.70 11.20
CA GLU A 109 -4.41 -4.54 11.19
C GLU A 109 -3.86 -4.48 9.75
N ILE A 110 -2.59 -4.08 9.63
CA ILE A 110 -1.87 -4.01 8.36
C ILE A 110 -0.65 -4.93 8.37
N ALA A 111 -0.42 -5.61 7.25
CA ALA A 111 0.85 -6.24 6.91
C ALA A 111 1.58 -5.38 5.86
N LEU A 112 2.68 -4.74 6.27
CA LEU A 112 3.53 -3.89 5.42
C LEU A 112 4.64 -4.75 4.80
N THR A 113 4.57 -5.01 3.51
CA THR A 113 5.49 -5.91 2.79
C THR A 113 6.56 -5.17 2.02
N LYS A 114 7.64 -5.87 1.65
CA LYS A 114 8.70 -5.36 0.76
C LYS A 114 9.38 -4.09 1.27
N LEU A 115 9.66 -4.02 2.57
CA LEU A 115 10.41 -2.89 3.14
C LEU A 115 11.84 -2.84 2.60
N ASP A 116 12.42 -4.03 2.36
CA ASP A 116 13.77 -4.25 1.81
C ASP A 116 14.01 -3.58 0.45
N VAL A 117 12.96 -3.38 -0.34
CA VAL A 117 13.07 -2.70 -1.64
C VAL A 117 13.54 -1.24 -1.48
N LEU A 118 13.37 -0.65 -0.30
CA LEU A 118 13.73 0.73 -0.03
C LEU A 118 15.14 0.88 0.58
N ASP A 119 15.86 -0.23 0.83
CA ASP A 119 17.14 -0.26 1.55
C ASP A 119 18.22 0.64 0.96
N THR A 120 18.21 0.82 -0.36
CA THR A 120 19.26 1.51 -1.11
C THR A 120 18.92 2.96 -1.46
N PHE A 121 17.76 3.49 -1.05
CA PHE A 121 17.34 4.84 -1.37
C PHE A 121 18.03 5.89 -0.48
N GLU A 122 18.30 7.09 -1.02
CA GLU A 122 18.84 8.24 -0.24
C GLU A 122 17.77 8.88 0.65
N GLU A 123 16.54 8.96 0.14
CA GLU A 123 15.38 9.46 0.85
C GLU A 123 14.18 8.58 0.47
N VAL A 124 13.27 8.43 1.42
CA VAL A 124 11.98 7.76 1.21
C VAL A 124 10.87 8.74 1.52
N LYS A 125 9.88 8.82 0.64
CA LYS A 125 8.71 9.69 0.83
C LYS A 125 7.47 8.87 1.10
N VAL A 126 6.62 9.36 2.00
CA VAL A 126 5.31 8.78 2.30
C VAL A 126 4.26 9.86 2.01
N CYS A 127 3.33 9.58 1.10
CA CYS A 127 2.25 10.50 0.79
C CYS A 127 1.22 10.48 1.95
N THR A 128 1.00 11.63 2.56
CA THR A 128 0.12 11.81 3.73
C THR A 128 -1.14 12.60 3.42
N GLY A 129 -1.16 13.33 2.30
CA GLY A 129 -2.31 14.09 1.83
C GLY A 129 -2.25 14.33 0.32
N TYR A 130 -3.34 14.85 -0.23
CA TYR A 130 -3.40 15.35 -1.60
C TYR A 130 -3.70 16.83 -1.60
N SER A 131 -3.02 17.59 -2.45
CA SER A 131 -3.40 18.95 -2.81
C SER A 131 -4.16 18.91 -4.12
N ILE A 132 -5.40 19.41 -4.12
CA ILE A 132 -6.22 19.57 -5.32
C ILE A 132 -6.65 21.03 -5.39
N ASN A 133 -6.28 21.71 -6.48
CA ASN A 133 -6.55 23.14 -6.66
C ASN A 133 -6.09 24.01 -5.47
N GLY A 134 -4.94 23.67 -4.90
CA GLY A 134 -4.34 24.38 -3.75
C GLY A 134 -4.94 24.04 -2.39
N THR A 135 -5.98 23.20 -2.32
CA THR A 135 -6.56 22.75 -1.05
C THR A 135 -6.00 21.38 -0.67
N VAL A 136 -5.36 21.31 0.50
CA VAL A 136 -4.87 20.05 1.07
C VAL A 136 -6.02 19.28 1.69
N MET A 137 -6.18 18.02 1.30
CA MET A 137 -7.17 17.10 1.83
C MET A 137 -6.53 15.79 2.26
N ARG A 138 -7.16 15.15 3.25
CA ARG A 138 -6.74 13.85 3.79
C ARG A 138 -7.61 12.69 3.32
N ASN A 139 -8.77 12.96 2.74
CA ASN A 139 -9.67 11.93 2.25
C ASN A 139 -9.33 11.57 0.80
N TYR A 140 -9.57 10.33 0.44
CA TYR A 140 -9.43 9.87 -0.94
C TYR A 140 -10.58 10.44 -1.78
N PRO A 141 -10.32 11.07 -2.94
CA PRO A 141 -11.36 11.53 -3.83
C PRO A 141 -12.12 10.35 -4.46
N ASP A 142 -13.44 10.31 -4.30
CA ASP A 142 -14.30 9.28 -4.92
C ASP A 142 -14.47 9.48 -6.45
N ARG A 143 -13.89 10.55 -6.99
CA ARG A 143 -13.99 10.96 -8.39
C ARG A 143 -12.63 10.80 -9.10
N PRO A 144 -12.53 9.97 -10.15
CA PRO A 144 -11.28 9.73 -10.88
C PRO A 144 -10.70 10.99 -11.53
N ASP A 145 -11.55 11.90 -11.99
CA ASP A 145 -11.14 13.18 -12.56
C ASP A 145 -10.52 14.11 -11.49
N MET A 146 -11.05 14.08 -10.26
CA MET A 146 -10.45 14.80 -9.13
C MET A 146 -9.12 14.15 -8.69
N LEU A 147 -9.07 12.82 -8.67
CA LEU A 147 -7.86 12.07 -8.35
C LEU A 147 -6.74 12.32 -9.38
N ALA A 148 -7.09 12.54 -10.65
CA ALA A 148 -6.11 12.89 -11.69
C ALA A 148 -5.47 14.28 -11.49
N LEU A 149 -6.13 15.17 -10.75
CA LEU A 149 -5.61 16.49 -10.39
C LEU A 149 -4.85 16.48 -9.05
N ALA A 150 -4.82 15.36 -8.34
CA ALA A 150 -4.19 15.25 -7.03
C ALA A 150 -2.68 15.34 -7.12
N VAL A 151 -2.12 16.34 -6.45
CA VAL A 151 -0.68 16.47 -6.22
C VAL A 151 -0.36 15.89 -4.85
N PRO A 152 0.51 14.87 -4.73
CA PRO A 152 0.82 14.24 -3.46
C PRO A 152 1.57 15.20 -2.52
N VAL A 153 1.15 15.23 -1.25
CA VAL A 153 1.85 15.89 -0.15
C VAL A 153 2.62 14.82 0.61
N TYR A 154 3.92 15.04 0.79
CA TYR A 154 4.84 14.03 1.32
C TYR A 154 5.39 14.40 2.70
N GLU A 155 5.54 13.40 3.56
CA GLU A 155 6.57 13.37 4.59
C GLU A 155 7.82 12.70 4.03
N THR A 156 8.98 13.35 4.14
CA THR A 156 10.27 12.84 3.67
C THR A 156 11.07 12.31 4.84
N LEU A 157 11.59 11.09 4.70
CA LEU A 157 12.47 10.44 5.65
C LEU A 157 13.85 10.23 5.01
N PRO A 158 14.94 10.36 5.78
CA PRO A 158 16.24 9.95 5.28
C PRO A 158 16.23 8.43 5.03
N GLY A 159 16.81 8.01 3.91
CA GLY A 159 17.05 6.60 3.63
C GLY A 159 18.06 6.00 4.62
N TRP A 160 18.08 4.68 4.72
CA TRP A 160 18.90 3.99 5.72
C TRP A 160 20.13 3.27 5.15
N LYS A 161 20.25 3.13 3.83
CA LYS A 161 21.46 2.65 3.13
C LYS A 161 22.07 1.38 3.73
N SER A 162 21.22 0.49 4.22
CA SER A 162 21.59 -0.73 4.92
C SER A 162 20.53 -1.80 4.65
N SER A 163 20.95 -3.07 4.63
CA SER A 163 20.00 -4.14 4.36
C SER A 163 19.09 -4.38 5.56
N THR A 164 17.79 -4.49 5.30
CA THR A 164 16.81 -4.96 6.27
C THR A 164 16.55 -6.46 6.16
N GLU A 165 17.15 -7.15 5.18
CA GLU A 165 16.88 -8.54 4.87
C GLU A 165 17.08 -9.48 6.07
N GLY A 166 16.01 -10.22 6.39
CA GLY A 166 16.01 -11.20 7.48
C GLY A 166 15.87 -10.60 8.89
N ILE A 167 15.68 -9.27 9.03
CA ILE A 167 15.35 -8.69 10.33
C ILE A 167 13.96 -9.18 10.79
N THR A 168 13.91 -9.71 12.01
CA THR A 168 12.69 -10.30 12.62
C THR A 168 12.21 -9.54 13.86
N LYS A 169 13.00 -8.60 14.39
CA LYS A 169 12.61 -7.76 15.52
C LYS A 169 12.46 -6.31 15.08
N PHE A 170 11.38 -5.66 15.50
CA PHE A 170 11.11 -4.27 15.13
C PHE A 170 12.20 -3.30 15.58
N ALA A 171 12.77 -3.53 16.77
CA ALA A 171 13.82 -2.67 17.33
C ALA A 171 15.12 -2.71 16.52
N ASP A 172 15.34 -3.77 15.76
CA ASP A 172 16.55 -3.96 14.94
C ASP A 172 16.40 -3.29 13.56
N LEU A 173 15.19 -2.87 13.18
CA LEU A 173 14.98 -2.09 11.95
C LEU A 173 15.66 -0.72 12.06
N PRO A 174 16.20 -0.17 10.95
CA PRO A 174 16.68 1.19 10.91
C PRO A 174 15.62 2.20 11.35
N GLN A 175 16.03 3.30 11.98
CA GLN A 175 15.11 4.26 12.57
C GLN A 175 14.08 4.79 11.56
N SER A 176 14.49 5.14 10.34
CA SER A 176 13.58 5.60 9.29
C SER A 176 12.59 4.53 8.84
N ALA A 177 13.01 3.26 8.76
CA ALA A 177 12.13 2.14 8.48
C ALA A 177 11.07 1.98 9.57
N GLN A 178 11.45 2.11 10.85
CA GLN A 178 10.49 2.15 11.96
C GLN A 178 9.54 3.35 11.86
N GLN A 179 10.02 4.52 11.37
CA GLN A 179 9.16 5.69 11.17
C GLN A 179 8.12 5.48 10.08
N ILE A 180 8.44 4.78 8.98
CA ILE A 180 7.42 4.42 7.96
C ILE A 180 6.26 3.67 8.62
N VAL A 181 6.58 2.66 9.45
CA VAL A 181 5.58 1.88 10.17
C VAL A 181 4.73 2.77 11.08
N LYS A 182 5.37 3.64 11.86
CA LYS A 182 4.66 4.59 12.75
C LYS A 182 3.79 5.58 11.99
N ILE A 183 4.22 6.04 10.81
CA ILE A 183 3.42 6.91 9.95
C ILE A 183 2.18 6.14 9.47
N VAL A 184 2.33 4.90 9.01
CA VAL A 184 1.19 4.07 8.59
C VAL A 184 0.20 3.90 9.74
N GLU A 185 0.66 3.55 10.94
CA GLU A 185 -0.19 3.38 12.13
C GLU A 185 -0.89 4.70 12.49
N ARG A 186 -0.16 5.82 12.50
CA ARG A 186 -0.71 7.16 12.78
C ARG A 186 -1.76 7.58 11.76
N GLU A 187 -1.51 7.33 10.47
CA GLU A 187 -2.39 7.76 9.40
C GLU A 187 -3.63 6.89 9.28
N THR A 188 -3.53 5.58 9.55
CA THR A 188 -4.64 4.63 9.40
C THR A 188 -5.43 4.40 10.69
N GLY A 189 -4.82 4.66 11.85
CA GLY A 189 -5.43 4.44 13.16
C GLY A 189 -5.47 2.98 13.60
N ILE A 190 -4.77 2.09 12.89
CA ILE A 190 -4.72 0.64 13.17
C ILE A 190 -3.27 0.14 13.21
N PRO A 191 -2.97 -0.95 13.93
CA PRO A 191 -1.60 -1.44 14.08
C PRO A 191 -1.06 -2.04 12.78
N VAL A 192 0.26 -1.93 12.58
CA VAL A 192 1.00 -2.73 11.60
C VAL A 192 1.58 -3.92 12.35
N SER A 193 0.93 -5.07 12.26
CA SER A 193 1.30 -6.30 12.99
C SER A 193 2.41 -7.10 12.31
N MET A 194 2.62 -6.86 11.01
CA MET A 194 3.61 -7.58 10.20
C MET A 194 4.40 -6.61 9.32
N VAL A 195 5.73 -6.77 9.30
CA VAL A 195 6.61 -6.03 8.39
C VAL A 195 7.50 -7.02 7.63
N GLY A 196 7.26 -7.17 6.33
CA GLY A 196 8.06 -8.02 5.46
C GLY A 196 9.39 -7.35 5.13
N THR A 197 10.48 -8.02 5.49
CA THR A 197 11.85 -7.57 5.32
C THR A 197 12.59 -8.35 4.23
N GLY A 198 11.91 -9.21 3.49
CA GLY A 198 12.50 -9.91 2.36
C GLY A 198 11.52 -10.90 1.72
N PRO A 199 11.96 -11.63 0.68
CA PRO A 199 11.10 -12.57 -0.04
C PRO A 199 10.92 -13.93 0.69
N SER A 200 11.79 -14.25 1.65
CA SER A 200 11.69 -15.48 2.43
C SER A 200 10.50 -15.45 3.38
N ARG A 201 9.89 -16.61 3.66
CA ARG A 201 8.76 -16.73 4.60
C ARG A 201 9.08 -16.21 6.00
N ASP A 202 10.33 -16.39 6.43
CA ASP A 202 10.80 -16.02 7.76
C ASP A 202 11.41 -14.60 7.80
N ALA A 203 11.51 -13.92 6.65
CA ALA A 203 11.99 -12.54 6.55
C ALA A 203 10.84 -11.57 6.87
N MET A 204 10.38 -11.61 8.13
CA MET A 204 9.26 -10.80 8.59
C MET A 204 9.38 -10.49 10.09
N VAL A 205 9.10 -9.24 10.45
CA VAL A 205 8.85 -8.82 11.82
C VAL A 205 7.38 -9.06 12.16
N VAL A 206 7.10 -9.70 13.29
CA VAL A 206 5.74 -9.91 13.84
C VAL A 206 5.62 -9.18 15.18
N ARG A 207 4.53 -8.45 15.38
CA ARG A 207 4.30 -7.58 16.55
C ARG A 207 2.82 -7.52 16.95
#